data_AF-A0A9D1HFS5-F1
#
_entry.id   AF-A0A9D1HFS5-F1
#
_cell.length_a   1.000
_cell.length_b   1.000
_cell.length_c   1.000
_cell.angle_alpha   90.00
_cell.angle_beta   90.00
_cell.angle_gamma   90.00
#
_symmetry.space_group_name_H-M   'P 1'
#
loop_
_entity.id
_entity.type
_entity.pdbx_description
1 polymer ?
#
loop_
_entity_poly.entity_id
_entity_poly.type
_entity_poly.pdbx_seq_one_letter_code
_entity_poly.pdbx_strand_id
1 'polypeptide(L)'
;MKIEQYVMAYGVEQDRLRAVIPDGFTSIRPVLRINAEIIDENRSYIEFNTPIGRDGKKGWLNIACWNDIPFEKKGREVIFRADFLEISFTYTGIEGACPAEKDNDGCYFIGGKMLLRSPETITAGKEFCDCRFKWKFTEEDAEGVSIGKTLPAHHEEIKKIYAREAFTAENAAKIPCRQVLGAYAVKFDR
;
A
#
# COMPACT_ATOMS: atom_id res chain seq x y z
N MET A 1 -1.77 19.88 10.98
CA MET A 1 -0.46 19.62 10.34
C MET A 1 -0.72 19.24 8.90
N LYS A 2 -0.14 19.95 7.93
CA LYS A 2 -0.46 19.72 6.51
C LYS A 2 0.29 18.50 5.99
N ILE A 3 -0.44 17.46 5.63
CA ILE A 3 0.08 16.19 5.10
C ILE A 3 -0.13 16.14 3.59
N GLU A 4 0.88 15.65 2.88
CA GLU A 4 0.77 15.23 1.48
C GLU A 4 0.96 13.71 1.42
N GLN A 5 -0.16 12.99 1.26
CA GLN A 5 -0.21 11.53 1.24
C GLN A 5 -0.26 11.03 -0.20
N TYR A 6 0.46 9.95 -0.47
CA TYR A 6 0.49 9.19 -1.71
C TYR A 6 0.12 7.75 -1.41
N VAL A 7 -0.74 7.16 -2.23
CA VAL A 7 -1.19 5.79 -2.07
C VAL A 7 -1.03 5.08 -3.39
N MET A 8 -0.39 3.90 -3.37
CA MET A 8 -0.32 2.99 -4.50
C MET A 8 -0.73 1.58 -4.07
N ALA A 9 -1.57 0.93 -4.86
CA ALA A 9 -1.91 -0.46 -4.69
C ALA A 9 -1.45 -1.27 -5.92
N TYR A 10 -0.92 -2.47 -5.69
CA TYR A 10 -0.58 -3.42 -6.74
C TYR A 10 -1.19 -4.80 -6.47
N GLY A 11 -1.54 -5.46 -7.56
CA GLY A 11 -2.15 -6.78 -7.56
C GLY A 11 -1.08 -7.85 -7.45
N VAL A 12 -1.37 -8.88 -6.67
CA VAL A 12 -0.49 -10.04 -6.45
C VAL A 12 -1.24 -11.36 -6.64
N GLU A 13 -0.55 -12.48 -6.54
CA GLU A 13 -1.17 -13.81 -6.46
C GLU A 13 -1.69 -14.04 -5.03
N GLN A 14 -2.99 -14.33 -4.87
CA GLN A 14 -3.61 -14.31 -3.55
C GLN A 14 -3.16 -15.49 -2.66
N ASP A 15 -2.85 -16.65 -3.21
CA ASP A 15 -2.41 -17.81 -2.43
C ASP A 15 -1.03 -17.60 -1.82
N ARG A 16 -0.09 -16.96 -2.53
CA ARG A 16 1.18 -16.48 -1.96
C ARG A 16 0.95 -15.46 -0.86
N LEU A 17 0.03 -14.52 -1.06
CA LEU A 17 -0.31 -13.54 -0.05
C LEU A 17 -0.91 -14.19 1.22
N ARG A 18 -1.76 -15.22 1.06
CA ARG A 18 -2.30 -16.03 2.16
C ARG A 18 -1.19 -16.74 2.95
N ALA A 19 -0.11 -17.17 2.30
CA ALA A 19 1.01 -17.85 2.95
C ALA A 19 1.84 -16.92 3.86
N VAL A 20 1.83 -15.62 3.58
CA VAL A 20 2.51 -14.59 4.39
C VAL A 20 1.60 -14.04 5.48
N ILE A 21 0.30 -13.84 5.22
CA ILE A 21 -0.66 -13.30 6.20
C ILE A 21 -0.78 -14.22 7.43
N PRO A 22 -0.62 -13.74 8.68
CA PRO A 22 -0.67 -14.58 9.88
C PRO A 22 -2.03 -15.25 10.11
N ASP A 23 -2.02 -16.31 10.91
CA ASP A 23 -3.25 -16.95 11.39
C ASP A 23 -4.14 -15.96 12.16
N GLY A 24 -5.45 -16.18 12.10
CA GLY A 24 -6.46 -15.27 12.67
C GLY A 24 -6.82 -14.08 11.77
N PHE A 25 -6.24 -14.00 10.57
CA PHE A 25 -6.62 -13.06 9.52
C PHE A 25 -6.96 -13.77 8.22
N THR A 26 -7.93 -13.23 7.49
CA THR A 26 -8.33 -13.72 6.18
C THR A 26 -7.89 -12.74 5.10
N SER A 27 -7.15 -13.19 4.09
CA SER A 27 -6.90 -12.38 2.89
C SER A 27 -8.22 -12.15 2.15
N ILE A 28 -8.65 -10.90 2.02
CA ILE A 28 -9.94 -10.57 1.37
C ILE A 28 -9.78 -10.18 -0.10
N ARG A 29 -8.62 -9.66 -0.50
CA ARG A 29 -8.30 -9.28 -1.89
C ARG A 29 -6.80 -9.51 -2.18
N PRO A 30 -6.42 -9.79 -3.44
CA PRO A 30 -5.04 -9.99 -3.87
C PRO A 30 -4.27 -8.67 -4.01
N VAL A 31 -4.13 -7.90 -2.93
CA VAL A 31 -3.60 -6.53 -2.99
C VAL A 31 -2.51 -6.31 -1.95
N LEU A 32 -1.45 -5.64 -2.38
CA LEU A 32 -0.48 -5.02 -1.50
C LEU A 32 -0.49 -3.51 -1.75
N ARG A 33 -0.36 -2.72 -0.69
CA ARG A 33 -0.50 -1.25 -0.74
C ARG A 33 0.68 -0.58 -0.05
N ILE A 34 1.25 0.41 -0.74
CA ILE A 34 2.24 1.34 -0.21
C ILE A 34 1.55 2.68 0.01
N ASN A 35 1.56 3.16 1.25
CA ASN A 35 1.18 4.53 1.58
C ASN A 35 2.46 5.29 1.91
N ALA A 36 2.65 6.45 1.32
CA ALA A 36 3.74 7.35 1.65
C ALA A 36 3.17 8.71 2.05
N GLU A 37 3.78 9.37 3.02
CA GLU A 37 3.35 10.67 3.51
C GLU A 37 4.56 11.58 3.61
N ILE A 38 4.39 12.82 3.16
CA ILE A 38 5.29 13.93 3.45
C ILE A 38 4.61 14.79 4.50
N ILE A 39 5.26 14.91 5.65
CA ILE A 39 4.75 15.61 6.82
C ILE A 39 5.29 17.05 6.83
N ASP A 40 6.58 17.20 6.52
CA ASP A 40 7.25 18.47 6.28
C ASP A 40 8.51 18.24 5.43
N GLU A 41 9.38 19.25 5.32
CA GLU A 41 10.59 19.21 4.50
C GLU A 41 11.58 18.09 4.87
N ASN A 42 11.55 17.62 6.12
CA ASN A 42 12.51 16.64 6.63
C ASN A 42 11.86 15.36 7.15
N ARG A 43 10.53 15.33 7.31
CA ARG A 43 9.79 14.18 7.83
C ARG A 43 8.90 13.56 6.78
N SER A 44 9.05 12.26 6.60
CA SER A 44 8.18 11.44 5.79
C SER A 44 7.89 10.12 6.48
N TYR A 45 6.91 9.39 5.98
CA TYR A 45 6.49 8.11 6.52
C TYR A 45 6.03 7.20 5.40
N ILE A 46 6.40 5.92 5.45
CA ILE A 46 5.92 4.90 4.52
C ILE A 46 5.31 3.74 5.30
N GLU A 47 4.16 3.26 4.85
CA GLU A 47 3.55 2.01 5.30
C GLU A 47 3.38 1.02 4.16
N PHE A 48 3.60 -0.24 4.49
CA PHE A 48 3.27 -1.38 3.63
C PHE A 48 2.13 -2.18 4.24
N ASN A 49 1.06 -2.42 3.48
CA ASN A 49 -0.19 -2.96 3.99
C ASN A 49 -0.81 -4.00 3.06
N THR A 50 -1.63 -4.89 3.61
CA THR A 50 -2.49 -5.84 2.86
C THR A 50 -3.93 -5.79 3.39
N PRO A 51 -4.98 -5.89 2.56
CA PRO A 51 -6.35 -5.91 3.06
C PRO A 51 -6.67 -7.27 3.67
N ILE A 52 -7.28 -7.26 4.86
CA ILE A 52 -7.67 -8.46 5.60
C ILE A 52 -9.10 -8.36 6.14
N GLY A 53 -9.65 -9.51 6.48
CA GLY A 53 -10.83 -9.66 7.31
C GLY A 53 -10.46 -10.29 8.66
N ARG A 54 -11.10 -9.83 9.74
CA ARG A 54 -10.99 -10.39 11.08
C ARG A 54 -12.22 -10.04 11.91
N ASP A 55 -12.77 -11.02 12.62
CA ASP A 55 -13.90 -10.84 13.56
C ASP A 55 -15.10 -10.08 12.94
N GLY A 56 -15.43 -10.41 11.68
CA GLY A 56 -16.50 -9.76 10.91
C GLY A 56 -16.16 -8.37 10.35
N LYS A 57 -14.99 -7.82 10.67
CA LYS A 57 -14.51 -6.51 10.18
C LYS A 57 -13.56 -6.67 9.01
N LYS A 58 -13.52 -5.66 8.13
CA LYS A 58 -12.59 -5.57 7.00
C LYS A 58 -11.68 -4.36 7.19
N GLY A 59 -10.38 -4.54 7.00
CA GLY A 59 -9.43 -3.46 7.17
C GLY A 59 -8.10 -3.77 6.51
N TRP A 60 -7.07 -3.04 6.90
CA TRP A 60 -5.70 -3.23 6.45
C TRP A 60 -4.85 -3.82 7.57
N LEU A 61 -3.99 -4.78 7.26
CA LEU A 61 -2.95 -5.24 8.15
C LEU A 61 -1.65 -4.57 7.75
N ASN A 62 -1.04 -3.85 8.69
CA ASN A 62 0.27 -3.25 8.51
C ASN A 62 1.35 -4.34 8.55
N ILE A 63 2.08 -4.47 7.44
CA ILE A 63 3.21 -5.38 7.27
C ILE A 63 4.47 -4.75 7.84
N ALA A 64 4.69 -3.47 7.52
CA ALA A 64 5.81 -2.69 8.02
C ALA A 64 5.52 -1.20 7.89
N CYS A 65 6.28 -0.40 8.64
CA CYS A 65 6.31 1.04 8.50
C CYS A 65 7.72 1.60 8.76
N TRP A 66 8.01 2.74 8.12
CA TRP A 66 9.31 3.40 8.19
C TRP A 66 9.11 4.92 8.25
N ASN A 67 9.95 5.59 9.03
CA ASN A 67 9.98 7.06 9.15
C ASN A 67 11.19 7.62 8.41
N ASP A 68 11.14 8.92 8.14
CA ASP A 68 12.26 9.73 7.66
C ASP A 68 12.88 9.19 6.35
N ILE A 69 12.02 8.71 5.45
CA ILE A 69 12.42 8.24 4.13
C ILE A 69 12.79 9.44 3.24
N PRO A 70 14.01 9.49 2.68
CA PRO A 70 14.39 10.53 1.74
C PRO A 70 13.41 10.63 0.57
N PHE A 71 13.02 11.86 0.24
CA PHE A 71 12.15 12.13 -0.89
C PHE A 71 12.66 13.32 -1.70
N GLU A 72 12.25 13.38 -2.95
CA GLU A 72 12.56 14.45 -3.87
C GLU A 72 11.30 14.87 -4.63
N LYS A 73 11.08 16.18 -4.79
CA LYS A 73 10.01 16.73 -5.61
C LYS A 73 10.61 17.39 -6.85
N LYS A 74 10.21 16.92 -8.03
CA LYS A 74 10.66 17.42 -9.35
C LYS A 74 9.44 17.74 -10.21
N GLY A 75 9.01 19.00 -10.17
CA GLY A 75 7.82 19.44 -10.92
C GLY A 75 6.58 18.69 -10.47
N ARG A 76 6.07 17.79 -11.33
CA ARG A 76 4.90 16.95 -11.07
C ARG A 76 5.22 15.56 -10.52
N GLU A 77 6.50 15.23 -10.35
CA GLU A 77 6.94 13.94 -9.85
C GLU A 77 7.43 14.07 -8.41
N VAL A 78 7.07 13.10 -7.58
CA VAL A 78 7.58 12.91 -6.22
C VAL A 78 8.16 11.51 -6.10
N ILE A 79 9.39 11.41 -5.63
CA ILE A 79 10.12 10.14 -5.55
C ILE A 79 10.59 9.91 -4.13
N PHE A 80 10.28 8.75 -3.56
CA PHE A 80 10.81 8.27 -2.29
C PHE A 80 11.91 7.25 -2.57
N ARG A 81 13.04 7.37 -1.88
CA ARG A 81 14.20 6.48 -2.03
C ARG A 81 14.74 6.03 -0.68
N ALA A 82 14.70 4.72 -0.49
CA ALA A 82 15.37 4.01 0.60
C ALA A 82 16.18 2.85 0.03
N ASP A 83 17.00 2.19 0.85
CA ASP A 83 17.77 1.02 0.41
C ASP A 83 16.87 -0.14 -0.02
N PHE A 84 15.67 -0.25 0.56
CA PHE A 84 14.72 -1.32 0.31
C PHE A 84 13.57 -0.97 -0.66
N LEU A 85 13.38 0.30 -1.02
CA LEU A 85 12.28 0.75 -1.88
C LEU A 85 12.68 1.98 -2.70
N GLU A 86 12.36 1.97 -3.99
CA GLU A 86 12.22 3.17 -4.79
C GLU A 86 10.78 3.24 -5.32
N ILE A 87 10.10 4.36 -5.11
CA ILE A 87 8.75 4.59 -5.62
C ILE A 87 8.57 6.04 -6.06
N SER A 88 8.01 6.23 -7.26
CA SER A 88 7.66 7.55 -7.78
C SER A 88 6.16 7.68 -8.02
N PHE A 89 5.68 8.91 -7.88
CA PHE A 89 4.31 9.33 -8.13
C PHE A 89 4.34 10.57 -9.03
N THR A 90 3.72 10.46 -10.20
CA THR A 90 3.61 11.57 -11.16
C THR A 90 2.16 12.01 -11.26
N TYR A 91 1.89 13.23 -10.82
CA TYR A 91 0.56 13.85 -10.87
C TYR A 91 0.01 13.89 -12.31
N THR A 92 -1.22 13.40 -12.51
CA THR A 92 -1.87 13.37 -13.83
C THR A 92 -2.66 14.65 -14.12
N GLY A 93 -3.16 15.34 -13.10
CA GLY A 93 -4.02 16.54 -13.22
C GLY A 93 -5.50 16.19 -13.18
N ILE A 94 -5.82 14.93 -12.92
CA ILE A 94 -7.17 14.39 -12.91
C ILE A 94 -7.55 14.13 -11.46
N GLU A 95 -8.57 14.82 -10.98
CA GLU A 95 -9.15 14.58 -9.67
C GLU A 95 -10.26 13.52 -9.74
N GLY A 96 -10.42 12.75 -8.67
CA GLY A 96 -11.48 11.76 -8.56
C GLY A 96 -11.64 11.20 -7.15
N ALA A 97 -12.74 10.48 -6.93
CA ALA A 97 -12.92 9.71 -5.71
C ALA A 97 -12.25 8.34 -5.85
N CYS A 98 -11.58 7.86 -4.79
CA CYS A 98 -11.02 6.51 -4.79
C CYS A 98 -12.15 5.49 -4.56
N PRO A 99 -12.36 4.51 -5.46
CA PRO A 99 -13.43 3.53 -5.29
C PRO A 99 -13.32 2.67 -4.02
N ALA A 100 -12.12 2.53 -3.45
CA ALA A 100 -11.81 1.61 -2.35
C ALA A 100 -12.15 2.14 -0.94
N GLU A 101 -12.70 3.35 -0.81
CA GLU A 101 -12.94 3.98 0.51
C GLU A 101 -14.17 3.45 1.26
N LYS A 102 -15.08 2.75 0.58
CA LYS A 102 -16.36 2.34 1.16
C LYS A 102 -16.32 1.03 1.96
N ASP A 103 -15.21 0.28 1.91
CA ASP A 103 -15.06 -1.06 2.54
C ASP A 103 -13.89 -1.12 3.55
N ASN A 104 -13.63 -0.06 4.32
CA ASN A 104 -12.48 0.02 5.24
C ASN A 104 -12.87 0.42 6.67
N ASP A 105 -12.81 -0.52 7.62
CA ASP A 105 -13.05 -0.28 9.03
C ASP A 105 -11.81 0.22 9.79
N GLY A 106 -10.61 0.20 9.18
CA GLY A 106 -9.37 0.70 9.79
C GLY A 106 -8.11 -0.15 9.54
N CYS A 107 -7.04 0.13 10.29
CA CYS A 107 -5.75 -0.58 10.21
C CYS A 107 -5.41 -1.37 11.50
N TYR A 108 -4.93 -2.60 11.35
CA TYR A 108 -4.35 -3.43 12.41
C TYR A 108 -2.82 -3.33 12.36
N PHE A 109 -2.19 -3.16 13.52
CA PHE A 109 -0.73 -3.16 13.68
C PHE A 109 -0.31 -4.33 14.56
N ILE A 110 0.68 -5.11 14.10
CA ILE A 110 1.23 -6.23 14.87
C ILE A 110 2.29 -5.68 15.84
N GLY A 111 2.24 -6.10 17.11
CA GLY A 111 3.21 -5.71 18.15
C GLY A 111 2.66 -4.91 19.34
N GLY A 112 1.35 -4.56 19.34
CA GLY A 112 0.64 -3.95 20.47
C GLY A 112 -0.63 -4.70 20.87
N LYS A 113 -1.57 -4.06 21.61
CA LYS A 113 -2.96 -4.58 21.64
C LYS A 113 -3.44 -4.60 20.18
N MET A 114 -3.90 -5.76 19.70
CA MET A 114 -4.43 -5.98 18.34
C MET A 114 -5.74 -5.20 18.12
N LEU A 115 -5.66 -3.87 18.19
CA LEU A 115 -6.76 -2.95 18.10
C LEU A 115 -6.79 -2.37 16.69
N LEU A 116 -7.99 -2.39 16.12
CA LEU A 116 -8.29 -1.70 14.88
C LEU A 116 -8.21 -0.19 15.14
N ARG A 117 -7.29 0.49 14.46
CA ARG A 117 -7.23 1.96 14.44
C ARG A 117 -8.17 2.46 13.36
N SER A 118 -9.12 3.30 13.73
CA SER A 118 -10.06 3.92 12.79
C SER A 118 -9.30 4.66 11.68
N PRO A 119 -9.81 4.63 10.43
CA PRO A 119 -9.20 5.39 9.35
C PRO A 119 -9.35 6.89 9.60
N GLU A 120 -8.43 7.68 9.08
CA GLU A 120 -8.57 9.14 9.07
C GLU A 120 -9.68 9.56 8.09
N THR A 121 -10.52 10.48 8.52
CA THR A 121 -11.57 11.06 7.66
C THR A 121 -10.94 12.14 6.79
N ILE A 122 -10.67 11.81 5.53
CA ILE A 122 -10.11 12.75 4.55
C ILE A 122 -11.22 13.17 3.57
N THR A 123 -11.65 14.42 3.66
CA THR A 123 -12.66 15.01 2.74
C THR A 123 -12.04 15.72 1.54
N ALA A 124 -10.71 15.88 1.52
CA ALA A 124 -10.00 16.52 0.44
C ALA A 124 -10.04 15.70 -0.87
N GLY A 125 -10.02 16.42 -1.99
CA GLY A 125 -9.96 15.83 -3.33
C GLY A 125 -8.66 15.03 -3.53
N LYS A 126 -8.78 13.89 -4.21
CA LYS A 126 -7.64 13.04 -4.55
C LYS A 126 -7.29 13.27 -6.01
N GLU A 127 -6.00 13.47 -6.29
CA GLU A 127 -5.48 13.55 -7.65
C GLU A 127 -4.85 12.21 -8.04
N PHE A 128 -5.20 11.66 -9.19
CA PHE A 128 -4.60 10.41 -9.67
C PHE A 128 -3.13 10.60 -10.04
N CYS A 129 -2.34 9.56 -9.81
CA CYS A 129 -0.93 9.52 -10.14
C CYS A 129 -0.62 8.36 -11.09
N ASP A 130 0.31 8.59 -12.01
CA ASP A 130 1.12 7.50 -12.53
C ASP A 130 2.17 7.10 -11.50
N CYS A 131 2.56 5.83 -11.49
CA CYS A 131 3.46 5.30 -10.48
C CYS A 131 4.44 4.28 -11.08
N ARG A 132 5.68 4.33 -10.62
CA ARG A 132 6.66 3.26 -10.79
C ARG A 132 7.20 2.90 -9.41
N PHE A 133 7.34 1.62 -9.11
CA PHE A 133 7.98 1.19 -7.88
C PHE A 133 8.88 -0.02 -8.11
N LYS A 134 9.86 -0.18 -7.22
CA LYS A 134 10.74 -1.33 -7.13
C LYS A 134 11.12 -1.56 -5.67
N TRP A 135 10.77 -2.72 -5.13
CA TRP A 135 11.36 -3.21 -3.90
C TRP A 135 12.80 -3.68 -4.14
N LYS A 136 13.64 -3.57 -3.12
CA LYS A 136 15.10 -3.76 -3.22
C LYS A 136 15.70 -4.48 -2.00
N PHE A 137 14.92 -5.30 -1.31
CA PHE A 137 15.49 -6.22 -0.32
C PHE A 137 16.31 -7.31 -1.02
N THR A 138 15.86 -7.74 -2.20
CA THR A 138 16.57 -8.65 -3.12
C THR A 138 16.38 -8.25 -4.58
N GLU A 139 17.16 -8.83 -5.50
CA GLU A 139 17.02 -8.58 -6.94
C GLU A 139 15.74 -9.14 -7.55
N GLU A 140 15.11 -10.12 -6.88
CA GLU A 140 13.88 -10.80 -7.33
C GLU A 140 12.60 -10.15 -6.81
N ASP A 141 12.71 -9.08 -6.02
CA ASP A 141 11.54 -8.44 -5.43
C ASP A 141 10.65 -7.76 -6.48
N ALA A 142 9.39 -7.54 -6.12
CA ALA A 142 8.41 -6.97 -7.00
C ALA A 142 8.74 -5.54 -7.44
N GLU A 143 8.58 -5.31 -8.73
CA GLU A 143 8.57 -3.99 -9.35
C GLU A 143 7.36 -3.86 -10.28
N GLY A 144 6.94 -2.63 -10.55
CA GLY A 144 5.76 -2.39 -11.38
C GLY A 144 5.62 -0.96 -11.84
N VAL A 145 4.82 -0.78 -12.89
CA VAL A 145 4.50 0.53 -13.48
C VAL A 145 2.99 0.63 -13.71
N SER A 146 2.40 1.79 -13.44
CA SER A 146 1.01 2.10 -13.78
C SER A 146 0.78 2.10 -15.28
N ILE A 147 -0.45 1.83 -15.68
CA ILE A 147 -0.91 1.90 -17.09
C ILE A 147 -1.91 3.04 -17.30
N GLY A 148 -1.95 4.02 -16.40
CA GLY A 148 -2.92 5.13 -16.43
C GLY A 148 -4.38 4.71 -16.18
N LYS A 149 -4.62 3.56 -15.52
CA LYS A 149 -5.97 3.06 -15.21
C LYS A 149 -6.07 2.58 -13.77
N THR A 150 -7.26 2.77 -13.19
CA THR A 150 -7.63 2.15 -11.92
C THR A 150 -8.29 0.79 -12.20
N LEU A 151 -7.75 -0.27 -11.63
CA LEU A 151 -8.19 -1.65 -11.81
C LEU A 151 -8.78 -2.21 -10.52
N PRO A 152 -9.90 -2.95 -10.57
CA PRO A 152 -10.42 -3.65 -9.41
C PRO A 152 -9.56 -4.88 -9.09
N ALA A 153 -9.54 -5.26 -7.82
CA ALA A 153 -9.00 -6.53 -7.36
C ALA A 153 -10.09 -7.30 -6.63
N HIS A 154 -10.56 -8.39 -7.25
CA HIS A 154 -11.59 -9.26 -6.69
C HIS A 154 -10.95 -10.41 -5.90
N HIS A 155 -11.71 -10.95 -4.95
CA HIS A 155 -11.32 -12.16 -4.23
C HIS A 155 -11.10 -13.32 -5.21
N GLU A 156 -10.05 -14.10 -5.01
CA GLU A 156 -9.71 -15.30 -5.78
C GLU A 156 -9.95 -16.55 -4.93
N GLU A 157 -10.58 -17.59 -5.48
CA GLU A 157 -10.63 -18.90 -4.83
C GLU A 157 -9.22 -19.47 -4.66
N ILE A 158 -9.03 -20.32 -3.64
CA ILE A 158 -7.76 -20.99 -3.38
C ILE A 158 -7.48 -21.98 -4.51
N LYS A 159 -6.33 -21.85 -5.17
CA LYS A 159 -5.85 -22.75 -6.24
C LYS A 159 -4.65 -23.56 -5.81
N LYS A 160 -3.80 -23.00 -4.95
CA LYS A 160 -2.57 -23.63 -4.46
C LYS A 160 -2.32 -23.28 -3.00
N ILE A 161 -1.83 -24.24 -2.22
CA ILE A 161 -1.38 -24.01 -0.85
C ILE A 161 0.14 -23.92 -0.87
N TYR A 162 0.68 -22.76 -0.48
CA TYR A 162 2.13 -22.56 -0.31
C TYR A 162 2.55 -22.81 1.13
N ALA A 163 3.84 -23.10 1.34
CA ALA A 163 4.41 -23.17 2.67
C ALA A 163 4.28 -21.81 3.37
N ARG A 164 4.05 -21.83 4.69
CA ARG A 164 3.94 -20.62 5.51
C ARG A 164 5.27 -19.88 5.53
N GLU A 165 5.19 -18.57 5.35
CA GLU A 165 6.33 -17.66 5.44
C GLU A 165 6.12 -16.67 6.60
N ALA A 166 7.22 -16.13 7.11
CA ALA A 166 7.17 -15.11 8.15
C ALA A 166 6.52 -13.83 7.60
N PHE A 167 5.61 -13.23 8.37
CA PHE A 167 4.96 -11.97 8.03
C PHE A 167 5.93 -10.80 8.18
N THR A 168 6.64 -10.50 7.10
CA THR A 168 7.73 -9.51 7.02
C THR A 168 7.60 -8.71 5.73
N ALA A 169 8.23 -7.54 5.68
CA ALA A 169 8.24 -6.71 4.47
C ALA A 169 8.92 -7.46 3.31
N GLU A 170 10.02 -8.14 3.58
CA GLU A 170 10.83 -8.91 2.65
C GLU A 170 10.01 -10.00 1.96
N ASN A 171 9.29 -10.83 2.72
CA ASN A 171 8.52 -11.93 2.12
C ASN A 171 7.28 -11.42 1.37
N ALA A 172 6.66 -10.33 1.81
CA ALA A 172 5.56 -9.71 1.07
C ALA A 172 6.04 -9.00 -0.20
N ALA A 173 7.20 -8.32 -0.17
CA ALA A 173 7.81 -7.64 -1.30
C ALA A 173 8.28 -8.59 -2.41
N LYS A 174 8.64 -9.83 -2.08
CA LYS A 174 8.98 -10.89 -3.05
C LYS A 174 7.79 -11.36 -3.89
N ILE A 175 6.54 -11.11 -3.45
CA ILE A 175 5.38 -11.57 -4.20
C ILE A 175 5.25 -10.74 -5.48
N PRO A 176 5.38 -11.35 -6.69
CA PRO A 176 5.47 -10.57 -7.92
C PRO A 176 4.26 -9.66 -8.13
N CYS A 177 4.55 -8.42 -8.53
CA CYS A 177 3.53 -7.50 -9.01
C CYS A 177 2.94 -8.04 -10.30
N ARG A 178 1.66 -8.36 -10.30
CA ARG A 178 0.92 -8.67 -11.54
C ARG A 178 0.64 -7.39 -12.31
N GLN A 179 0.22 -6.34 -11.60
CA GLN A 179 -0.07 -5.03 -12.17
C GLN A 179 -0.29 -3.98 -11.07
N VAL A 180 0.14 -2.73 -11.30
CA VAL A 180 -0.28 -1.58 -10.47
C VAL A 180 -1.77 -1.33 -10.71
N LEU A 181 -2.55 -1.38 -9.63
CA LEU A 181 -4.02 -1.28 -9.65
C LEU A 181 -4.49 0.18 -9.60
N GLY A 182 -3.68 1.08 -9.07
CA GLY A 182 -3.99 2.50 -9.03
C GLY A 182 -3.08 3.23 -8.06
N ALA A 183 -2.88 4.52 -8.32
CA ALA A 183 -2.18 5.41 -7.42
C ALA A 183 -2.86 6.80 -7.39
N TYR A 184 -2.80 7.46 -6.25
CA TYR A 184 -3.29 8.82 -6.07
C TYR A 184 -2.50 9.54 -5.00
N ALA A 185 -2.66 10.86 -4.97
CA ALA A 185 -2.18 11.72 -3.91
C ALA A 185 -3.31 12.59 -3.35
N VAL A 186 -3.18 12.99 -2.09
CA VAL A 186 -4.15 13.84 -1.39
C VAL A 186 -3.44 14.73 -0.39
N LYS A 187 -3.94 15.96 -0.25
CA LYS A 187 -3.41 16.96 0.70
C LYS A 187 -4.48 17.31 1.71
N PHE A 188 -4.18 17.21 3.00
CA PHE A 188 -5.15 17.46 4.07
C PHE A 188 -4.46 17.91 5.38
N ASP A 189 -5.25 18.40 6.33
CA ASP A 189 -4.79 18.74 7.67
C ASP A 189 -5.07 17.59 8.64
N ARG A 190 -4.01 17.15 9.34
CA ARG A 190 -4.03 16.16 10.43
C ARG A 190 -3.85 16.81 11.80
#